data_AF-A0A524JGX3-F1
#
_entry.id   AF-A0A524JGX3-F1
#
_cell.length_a   1.000
_cell.length_b   1.000
_cell.length_c   1.000
_cell.angle_alpha   90.00
_cell.angle_beta   90.00
_cell.angle_gamma   90.00
#
_symmetry.space_group_name_H-M   'P 1'
#
loop_
_entity.id
_entity.type
_entity.pdbx_description
1 polymer ?
#
loop_
_entity_poly.entity_id
_entity_poly.type
_entity_poly.pdbx_seq_one_letter_code
_entity_poly.pdbx_strand_id
1 'polypeptide(L)'
;EVTVADLIRDGYGKDKLFLCFVAEVNGKIEGMALIYPRYSTWKGPVIHLEDLIVTKKMRGHGLGNALLTEVVKYGHQQGVKRISWEVLDWNEPAIDFYEKKGAKVMRDWDVVQLDAKGMETYLMSE
;
A
#
# COMPACT_ATOMS: atom_id res chain seq x y z
N GLU A 1 4.09 -15.83 -8.98
CA GLU A 1 3.94 -15.59 -7.53
C GLU A 1 5.27 -15.15 -6.92
N VAL A 2 5.21 -14.32 -5.88
CA VAL A 2 6.39 -13.81 -5.15
C VAL A 2 6.93 -14.82 -4.15
N THR A 3 8.25 -14.87 -3.93
CA THR A 3 8.89 -15.75 -2.95
C THR A 3 9.45 -14.96 -1.75
N VAL A 4 9.79 -15.67 -0.66
CA VAL A 4 10.50 -15.06 0.48
C VAL A 4 11.83 -14.45 0.07
N ALA A 5 12.57 -15.11 -0.83
CA ALA A 5 13.84 -14.59 -1.34
C ALA A 5 13.65 -13.28 -2.11
N ASP A 6 12.57 -13.16 -2.89
CA ASP A 6 12.22 -11.91 -3.57
C ASP A 6 11.94 -10.79 -2.55
N LEU A 7 11.14 -11.06 -1.52
CA LEU A 7 10.85 -10.07 -0.47
C LEU A 7 12.10 -9.60 0.30
N ILE A 8 13.04 -10.52 0.57
CA ILE A 8 14.32 -10.16 1.20
C ILE A 8 15.14 -9.27 0.26
N ARG A 9 15.27 -9.66 -1.01
CA ARG A 9 16.01 -8.89 -2.02
C ARG A 9 15.39 -7.50 -2.20
N ASP A 10 14.08 -7.43 -2.37
CA ASP A 10 13.37 -6.23 -2.80
C ASP A 10 13.04 -5.28 -1.64
N GLY A 11 12.93 -5.80 -0.40
CA GLY A 11 12.70 -4.98 0.81
C GLY A 11 13.98 -4.59 1.57
N TYR A 12 15.06 -5.37 1.45
CA TYR A 12 16.28 -5.20 2.26
C TYR A 12 17.57 -5.11 1.44
N GLY A 13 17.50 -5.31 0.11
CA GLY A 13 18.62 -5.10 -0.78
C GLY A 13 19.05 -3.64 -0.90
N LYS A 14 20.09 -3.41 -1.71
CA LYS A 14 20.62 -2.07 -1.97
C LYS A 14 19.59 -1.16 -2.64
N ASP A 15 18.87 -1.71 -3.62
CA ASP A 15 17.86 -1.00 -4.41
C ASP A 15 16.47 -1.49 -3.98
N LYS A 16 15.97 -0.92 -2.88
CA LYS A 16 14.68 -1.33 -2.31
C LYS A 16 13.53 -0.93 -3.21
N LEU A 17 12.65 -1.89 -3.51
CA LEU A 17 11.43 -1.67 -4.28
C LEU A 17 10.26 -1.24 -3.37
N PHE A 18 10.28 -1.64 -2.10
CA PHE A 18 9.25 -1.28 -1.12
C PHE A 18 9.83 -1.06 0.27
N LEU A 19 9.03 -0.47 1.15
CA LEU A 19 9.27 -0.36 2.59
C LEU A 19 8.07 -0.95 3.33
N CYS A 20 8.32 -1.65 4.43
CA CYS A 20 7.27 -2.25 5.25
C CYS A 20 7.38 -1.78 6.70
N PHE A 21 6.33 -1.12 7.20
CA PHE A 21 6.17 -0.84 8.63
C PHE A 21 5.48 -2.03 9.29
N VAL A 22 5.90 -2.36 10.51
CA VAL A 22 5.29 -3.46 11.28
C VAL A 22 4.78 -2.95 12.63
N ALA A 23 3.63 -3.46 13.04
CA ALA A 23 3.09 -3.23 14.38
C ALA A 23 3.45 -4.43 15.25
N GLU A 24 4.31 -4.22 16.24
CA GLU A 24 4.73 -5.25 17.18
C GLU A 24 4.00 -5.10 18.52
N VAL A 25 3.45 -6.21 19.02
CA VAL A 25 2.82 -6.29 20.35
C VAL A 25 3.38 -7.52 21.06
N ASN A 26 4.00 -7.31 22.23
CA ASN A 26 4.59 -8.39 23.05
C ASN A 26 5.55 -9.31 22.27
N GLY A 27 6.45 -8.74 21.45
CA GLY A 27 7.41 -9.52 20.67
C GLY A 27 6.84 -10.19 19.43
N LYS A 28 5.58 -9.91 19.06
CA LYS A 28 4.92 -10.52 17.90
C LYS A 28 4.45 -9.45 16.92
N ILE A 29 4.63 -9.73 15.64
CA ILE A 29 4.09 -8.88 14.57
C ILE A 29 2.59 -9.13 14.46
N GLU A 30 1.80 -8.09 14.67
CA GLU A 30 0.33 -8.13 14.69
C GLU A 30 -0.31 -7.29 13.58
N GLY A 31 0.50 -6.61 12.77
CA GLY A 31 0.06 -5.90 11.59
C GLY A 31 1.22 -5.36 10.77
N MET A 32 0.93 -4.96 9.55
CA MET A 32 1.91 -4.36 8.65
C MET A 32 1.29 -3.31 7.73
N ALA A 33 2.13 -2.40 7.25
CA ALA A 33 1.83 -1.49 6.15
C ALA A 33 2.96 -1.49 5.12
N LEU A 34 2.69 -1.98 3.91
CA LEU A 34 3.67 -2.04 2.82
C LEU A 34 3.46 -0.87 1.87
N ILE A 35 4.52 -0.11 1.59
CA ILE A 35 4.49 1.06 0.72
C ILE A 35 5.58 0.99 -0.33
N TYR A 36 5.38 1.66 -1.47
CA TYR A 36 6.40 1.79 -2.50
C TYR A 36 6.31 3.15 -3.21
N PRO A 37 7.42 3.64 -3.79
CA PRO A 37 7.42 4.88 -4.56
C PRO A 37 6.66 4.71 -5.88
N ARG A 38 5.85 5.72 -6.23
CA ARG A 38 5.16 5.82 -7.52
C ARG A 38 5.39 7.23 -8.09
N TYR A 39 5.12 7.42 -9.37
CA TYR A 39 5.22 8.72 -10.01
C TYR A 39 3.87 9.19 -10.57
N SER A 40 3.61 10.49 -10.47
CA SER A 40 2.44 11.15 -11.06
C SER A 40 2.91 12.28 -11.96
N THR A 41 2.40 12.32 -13.19
CA THR A 41 2.64 13.44 -14.12
C THR A 41 2.21 14.79 -13.54
N TRP A 42 1.20 14.80 -12.65
CA TRP A 42 0.66 16.01 -12.03
C TRP A 42 1.29 16.36 -10.67
N LYS A 43 1.81 15.37 -9.95
CA LYS A 43 2.27 15.55 -8.56
C LYS A 43 3.76 15.28 -8.36
N GLY A 44 4.44 14.76 -9.39
CA GLY A 44 5.81 14.28 -9.28
C GLY A 44 5.89 12.98 -8.46
N PRO A 45 6.93 12.79 -7.65
CA PRO A 45 7.04 11.66 -6.73
C PRO A 45 5.84 11.58 -5.77
N VAL A 46 5.29 10.38 -5.64
CA VAL A 46 4.18 10.03 -4.75
C VAL A 46 4.46 8.68 -4.09
N ILE A 47 3.68 8.30 -3.09
CA ILE A 47 3.76 6.97 -2.46
C ILE A 47 2.47 6.21 -2.72
N HIS A 48 2.60 4.91 -2.97
CA HIS A 48 1.48 3.99 -2.91
C HIS A 48 1.55 3.18 -1.61
N LEU A 49 0.41 3.00 -0.94
CA LEU A 49 0.23 2.07 0.16
C LEU A 49 -0.46 0.83 -0.42
N GLU A 50 0.31 -0.25 -0.56
CA GLU A 50 -0.13 -1.51 -1.16
C GLU A 50 -1.02 -2.29 -0.19
N ASP A 51 -0.48 -2.58 0.99
CA ASP A 51 -1.14 -3.37 2.01
C ASP A 51 -1.22 -2.60 3.31
N LEU A 52 -2.39 -2.63 3.95
CA LEU A 52 -2.57 -2.25 5.36
C LEU A 52 -3.41 -3.32 6.04
N ILE A 53 -2.75 -4.15 6.86
CA ILE A 53 -3.41 -5.30 7.50
C ILE A 53 -3.07 -5.39 8.98
N VAL A 54 -4.08 -5.76 9.76
CA VAL A 54 -3.96 -6.09 11.18
C VAL A 54 -4.59 -7.47 11.41
N THR A 55 -3.92 -8.30 12.21
CA THR A 55 -4.41 -9.63 12.58
C THR A 55 -5.81 -9.53 13.17
N LYS A 56 -6.67 -10.52 12.88
CA LYS A 56 -8.09 -10.49 13.26
C LYS A 56 -8.30 -10.20 14.76
N LYS A 57 -7.47 -10.76 15.63
CA LYS A 57 -7.52 -10.59 17.08
C LYS A 57 -7.14 -9.18 17.57
N MET A 58 -6.32 -8.46 16.81
CA MET A 58 -5.84 -7.11 17.17
C MET A 58 -6.61 -5.98 16.47
N ARG A 59 -7.62 -6.30 15.66
CA ARG A 59 -8.52 -5.29 15.09
C ARG A 59 -9.27 -4.55 16.21
N GLY A 60 -9.57 -3.27 15.99
CA GLY A 60 -10.21 -2.41 17.00
C GLY A 60 -9.28 -1.89 18.10
N HIS A 61 -8.02 -2.34 18.18
CA HIS A 61 -7.05 -1.91 19.20
C HIS A 61 -6.18 -0.72 18.75
N GLY A 62 -6.55 -0.03 17.65
CA GLY A 62 -5.83 1.15 17.16
C GLY A 62 -4.58 0.88 16.30
N LEU A 63 -4.15 -0.38 16.12
CA LEU A 63 -2.94 -0.71 15.34
C LEU A 63 -3.01 -0.24 13.88
N GLY A 64 -4.17 -0.37 13.22
CA GLY A 64 -4.33 0.10 11.84
C GLY A 64 -4.15 1.61 11.71
N ASN A 65 -4.63 2.37 12.69
CA ASN A 65 -4.42 3.81 12.75
C ASN A 65 -2.96 4.16 13.02
N ALA A 66 -2.28 3.41 13.90
CA ALA A 66 -0.85 3.62 14.17
C ALA A 66 0.00 3.37 12.92
N LEU A 67 -0.24 2.26 12.22
CA LEU A 67 0.43 1.92 10.97
C LEU A 67 0.20 2.98 9.88
N LEU A 68 -1.06 3.37 9.63
CA LEU A 68 -1.36 4.44 8.66
C LEU A 68 -0.73 5.77 9.05
N THR A 69 -0.64 6.08 10.35
CA THR A 69 0.02 7.30 10.84
C THR A 69 1.50 7.31 10.48
N GLU A 70 2.20 6.19 10.64
CA GLU A 70 3.63 6.10 10.27
C GLU A 70 3.84 6.23 8.76
N VAL A 71 2.95 5.65 7.94
CA VAL A 71 2.95 5.84 6.49
C VAL A 71 2.77 7.32 6.11
N VAL A 72 1.81 8.01 6.73
CA VAL A 72 1.56 9.43 6.48
C VAL A 72 2.74 10.31 6.92
N LYS A 73 3.32 10.04 8.09
CA LYS A 73 4.52 10.74 8.56
C LYS A 73 5.68 10.54 7.59
N TYR A 74 5.93 9.31 7.16
CA TYR A 74 6.99 9.00 6.21
C TYR A 74 6.77 9.75 4.89
N GLY A 75 5.57 9.70 4.31
CA GLY A 75 5.30 10.44 3.08
C GLY A 75 5.44 11.96 3.23
N HIS A 76 5.01 12.51 4.37
CA HIS A 76 5.21 13.92 4.66
C HIS A 76 6.70 14.30 4.75
N GLN A 77 7.51 13.48 5.42
CA GLN A 77 8.97 13.67 5.51
C GLN A 77 9.67 13.59 4.16
N GLN A 78 9.21 12.70 3.26
CA GLN A 78 9.70 12.62 1.89
C GLN A 78 9.26 13.81 1.02
N GLY A 79 8.39 14.69 1.53
CA GLY A 79 7.88 15.83 0.78
C GLY A 79 6.93 15.45 -0.37
N VAL A 80 6.40 14.23 -0.37
CA VAL A 80 5.47 13.82 -1.44
C VAL A 80 4.15 14.56 -1.31
N LYS A 81 3.53 14.85 -2.45
CA LYS A 81 2.28 15.61 -2.51
C LYS A 81 1.03 14.73 -2.40
N ARG A 82 1.20 13.40 -2.43
CA ARG A 82 0.10 12.44 -2.37
C ARG A 82 0.58 11.06 -1.92
N ILE A 83 -0.25 10.42 -1.10
CA ILE A 83 -0.26 8.98 -0.83
C ILE A 83 -1.55 8.42 -1.41
N SER A 84 -1.51 7.26 -2.06
CA SER A 84 -2.68 6.61 -2.65
C SER A 84 -2.70 5.14 -2.32
N TRP A 85 -3.89 4.58 -2.14
CA TRP A 85 -4.13 3.14 -1.95
C TRP A 85 -5.51 2.80 -2.47
N GLU A 86 -5.75 1.50 -2.63
CA GLU A 86 -7.00 0.96 -3.12
C GLU A 86 -7.82 0.40 -1.96
N VAL A 87 -9.14 0.47 -2.09
CA VAL A 87 -10.08 -0.13 -1.14
C VAL A 87 -11.20 -0.78 -1.94
N LEU A 88 -11.52 -2.02 -1.59
CA LEU A 88 -12.64 -2.73 -2.20
C LEU A 88 -13.94 -1.96 -1.93
N ASP A 89 -14.78 -1.83 -2.95
CA ASP A 89 -16.01 -1.04 -2.94
C ASP A 89 -16.97 -1.47 -1.82
N TRP A 90 -17.03 -2.75 -1.51
CA TRP A 90 -17.86 -3.33 -0.46
C TRP A 90 -17.30 -3.17 0.96
N ASN A 91 -16.05 -2.71 1.13
CA ASN A 91 -15.39 -2.63 2.44
C ASN A 91 -15.71 -1.31 3.17
N GLU A 92 -16.99 -1.10 3.46
CA GLU A 92 -17.49 0.12 4.11
C GLU A 92 -16.76 0.49 5.40
N PRO A 93 -16.41 -0.45 6.31
CA PRO A 93 -15.65 -0.11 7.52
C PRO A 93 -14.29 0.53 7.23
N ALA A 94 -13.62 0.11 6.16
CA ALA A 94 -12.34 0.70 5.75
C ALA A 94 -12.54 2.04 5.06
N ILE A 95 -13.54 2.16 4.19
CA ILE A 95 -13.92 3.42 3.52
C ILE A 95 -14.20 4.51 4.56
N ASP A 96 -15.11 4.24 5.50
CA ASP A 96 -15.45 5.13 6.61
C ASP A 96 -14.21 5.54 7.43
N PHE A 97 -13.33 4.58 7.70
CA PHE A 97 -12.10 4.83 8.44
C PHE A 97 -11.18 5.81 7.70
N TYR A 98 -11.00 5.62 6.39
CA TYR A 98 -10.16 6.49 5.57
C TYR A 98 -10.76 7.89 5.40
N GLU A 99 -12.06 7.99 5.12
CA GLU A 99 -12.73 9.28 4.93
C GLU A 99 -12.76 10.13 6.21
N LYS A 100 -12.99 9.51 7.37
CA LYS A 100 -12.85 10.18 8.68
C LYS A 100 -11.45 10.74 8.94
N LYS A 101 -10.44 10.27 8.22
CA LYS A 101 -9.04 10.75 8.28
C LYS A 101 -8.71 11.77 7.19
N GLY A 102 -9.69 12.19 6.40
CA GLY A 102 -9.54 13.17 5.33
C GLY A 102 -9.06 12.58 4.00
N ALA A 103 -8.99 11.26 3.86
CA ALA A 103 -8.83 10.63 2.56
C ALA A 103 -10.12 10.83 1.74
N LYS A 104 -9.98 10.84 0.41
CA LYS A 104 -11.11 10.88 -0.51
C LYS A 104 -11.11 9.60 -1.32
N VAL A 105 -12.21 8.84 -1.29
CA VAL A 105 -12.33 7.65 -2.12
C VAL A 105 -12.81 8.08 -3.51
N MET A 106 -11.92 7.95 -4.49
CA MET A 106 -12.22 8.27 -5.88
C MET A 106 -12.96 7.08 -6.52
N ARG A 107 -14.14 7.32 -7.10
CA ARG A 107 -14.98 6.28 -7.71
C ARG A 107 -15.06 6.35 -9.24
N ASP A 108 -14.42 7.36 -9.84
CA ASP A 108 -14.49 7.61 -11.29
C ASP A 108 -13.48 6.79 -12.11
N TRP A 109 -12.69 5.93 -11.46
CA TRP A 109 -11.58 5.21 -12.08
C TRP A 109 -11.64 3.72 -11.76
N ASP A 110 -11.57 2.91 -12.80
CA ASP A 110 -11.40 1.46 -12.69
C ASP A 110 -9.92 1.08 -12.73
N VAL A 111 -9.56 0.04 -11.98
CA VAL A 111 -8.22 -0.55 -12.04
C VAL A 111 -8.15 -1.49 -13.25
N VAL A 112 -7.27 -1.17 -14.19
CA VAL A 112 -7.00 -2.03 -15.36
C VAL A 112 -5.71 -2.79 -15.12
N GLN A 113 -5.74 -4.11 -15.35
CA GLN A 113 -4.58 -4.98 -15.20
C GLN A 113 -4.36 -5.81 -16.47
N LEU A 114 -3.11 -5.97 -16.86
CA LEU A 114 -2.68 -6.87 -17.91
C LEU A 114 -1.68 -7.84 -17.29
N ASP A 115 -2.09 -9.10 -17.14
CA ASP A 115 -1.26 -10.13 -16.53
C ASP A 115 -0.16 -10.63 -17.50
N ALA A 116 0.69 -11.56 -17.03
CA ALA A 116 1.80 -12.09 -17.82
C ALA A 116 1.36 -12.65 -19.18
N LYS A 117 0.28 -13.45 -19.20
CA LYS A 117 -0.25 -14.06 -20.43
C LYS A 117 -0.89 -13.01 -21.34
N GLY A 118 -1.58 -12.03 -20.75
CA GLY A 118 -2.16 -10.91 -21.47
C GLY A 118 -1.09 -10.08 -22.17
N MET A 119 0.04 -9.81 -21.50
CA MET A 119 1.19 -9.11 -22.09
C MET A 119 1.77 -9.89 -23.27
N GLU A 120 2.01 -11.20 -23.11
CA GLU A 120 2.49 -12.05 -24.21
C GLU A 120 1.55 -12.01 -25.42
N THR A 121 0.23 -12.17 -25.17
CA THR A 121 -0.79 -12.15 -26.22
C THR A 121 -0.82 -10.80 -26.95
N TYR A 122 -0.72 -9.70 -26.23
CA TYR A 122 -0.72 -8.35 -26.80
C TYR A 122 0.46 -8.16 -27.75
N LEU A 123 1.68 -8.52 -27.32
CA LEU A 123 2.89 -8.40 -28.12
C LEU A 123 2.93 -9.30 -29.36
N MET A 124 2.24 -10.45 -29.33
CA MET A 124 2.11 -11.34 -30.49
C MET A 124 1.10 -10.84 -31.53
N SER A 125 0.24 -9.88 -31.16
CA SER A 125 -0.80 -9.33 -32.03
C SER A 125 -0.40 -8.05 -32.77
N GLU A 126 0.79 -7.50 -32.46
CA GLU A 126 1.46 -6.41 -33.21
C GLU A 126 2.45 -6.98 -34.24
#